data_AF-A0A962BQ36-F1
#
_entry.id   AF-A0A962BQ36-F1
#
_cell.length_a   1.000
_cell.length_b   1.000
_cell.length_c   1.000
_cell.angle_alpha   90.00
_cell.angle_beta   90.00
_cell.angle_gamma   90.00
#
_symmetry.space_group_name_H-M   'P 1'
#
loop_
_entity.id
_entity.type
_entity.pdbx_description
1 polymer ?
#
loop_
_entity_poly.entity_id
_entity_poly.type
_entity_poly.pdbx_seq_one_letter_code
_entity_poly.pdbx_strand_id
1 'polypeptide(L)'
;MDRWLERVSGIAIAAMVLLMFALVAARYLFSIGSIAGQEAVQWLHALAFLLGASVALRADAHVRIDILQQRWLTRTRELIELIGLLALLLPFCVFVVWVSLDYVAASWS
;
A
#
# COMPACT_ATOMS: atom_id res chain seq x y z
N MET A 1 -9.57 1.66 -20.11
CA MET A 1 -8.99 0.56 -19.30
C MET A 1 -9.34 0.72 -17.82
N ASP A 2 -9.73 1.93 -17.41
CA ASP A 2 -9.70 2.40 -16.02
C ASP A 2 -10.91 1.90 -15.22
N ARG A 3 -12.09 1.83 -15.85
CA ARG A 3 -13.31 1.28 -15.24
C ARG A 3 -13.21 -0.21 -14.86
N TRP A 4 -12.32 -0.98 -15.49
CA TRP A 4 -12.12 -2.39 -15.14
C TRP A 4 -11.28 -2.53 -13.88
N LEU A 5 -10.20 -1.76 -13.78
CA LEU A 5 -9.36 -1.68 -12.58
C LEU A 5 -10.15 -1.15 -11.37
N GLU A 6 -10.96 -0.12 -11.58
CA GLU A 6 -11.85 0.43 -10.54
C GLU A 6 -12.86 -0.61 -10.04
N ARG A 7 -13.47 -1.37 -10.97
CA ARG A 7 -14.42 -2.43 -10.61
C ARG A 7 -13.75 -3.58 -9.86
N VAL A 8 -12.60 -4.05 -10.33
CA VAL A 8 -11.87 -5.15 -9.69
C VAL A 8 -11.40 -4.74 -8.29
N SER A 9 -10.84 -3.52 -8.16
CA SER A 9 -10.44 -2.98 -6.85
C SER A 9 -11.64 -2.82 -5.91
N GLY A 10 -12.76 -2.27 -6.41
CA GLY A 10 -13.99 -2.13 -5.62
C GLY A 10 -14.56 -3.47 -5.14
N ILE A 11 -14.55 -4.49 -5.99
CA ILE A 11 -14.97 -5.86 -5.61
C ILE A 11 -14.02 -6.45 -4.57
N ALA A 12 -12.70 -6.29 -4.75
CA ALA A 12 -11.71 -6.79 -3.80
C ALA A 12 -11.88 -6.15 -2.41
N ILE A 13 -12.10 -4.83 -2.34
CA ILE A 13 -12.34 -4.11 -1.09
C ILE A 13 -13.66 -4.55 -0.44
N ALA A 14 -14.74 -4.66 -1.22
CA ALA A 14 -16.03 -5.12 -0.68
C ALA A 14 -15.94 -6.55 -0.13
N ALA A 15 -15.26 -7.45 -0.86
CA ALA A 15 -15.01 -8.82 -0.42
C ALA A 15 -14.16 -8.85 0.85
N MET A 16 -13.12 -8.02 0.94
CA MET A 16 -12.27 -7.88 2.13
C MET A 16 -13.08 -7.44 3.35
N VAL A 17 -13.91 -6.41 3.22
CA VAL A 17 -14.76 -5.90 4.32
C VAL A 17 -15.76 -6.95 4.79
N LEU A 18 -16.43 -7.63 3.86
CA LEU A 18 -17.39 -8.67 4.18
C LEU A 18 -16.72 -9.87 4.88
N LEU A 19 -15.56 -10.29 4.38
CA LEU A 19 -14.78 -11.36 4.98
C LEU A 19 -14.30 -10.98 6.40
N MET A 20 -13.79 -9.77 6.58
CA MET A 20 -13.36 -9.28 7.89
C MET A 20 -14.53 -9.23 8.88
N PHE A 21 -15.69 -8.74 8.44
CA PHE A 21 -16.91 -8.74 9.26
C PHE A 21 -17.31 -10.17 9.65
N ALA A 22 -17.31 -11.10 8.70
CA ALA A 22 -17.63 -12.51 8.97
C ALA A 22 -16.63 -13.14 9.95
N LEU A 23 -15.34 -12.86 9.84
CA LEU A 23 -14.31 -13.35 10.75
C LEU A 23 -14.48 -12.79 12.17
N VAL A 24 -14.78 -11.50 12.29
CA VAL A 24 -15.06 -10.86 13.58
C VAL A 24 -16.33 -11.45 14.20
N ALA A 25 -17.41 -11.58 13.43
CA ALA A 25 -18.64 -12.20 13.89
C ALA A 25 -18.42 -13.66 14.32
N ALA A 26 -17.72 -14.47 13.52
CA ALA A 26 -17.35 -15.84 13.86
C ALA A 26 -16.55 -15.93 15.16
N ARG A 27 -15.61 -15.00 15.36
CA ARG A 27 -14.75 -14.97 16.54
C ARG A 27 -15.50 -14.58 17.81
N TYR A 28 -16.45 -13.65 17.73
CA TYR A 28 -17.15 -13.15 18.93
C TYR A 28 -18.48 -13.85 19.21
N LEU A 29 -19.24 -14.27 18.19
CA LEU A 29 -20.51 -14.98 18.40
C LEU A 29 -20.31 -16.48 18.58
N PHE A 30 -19.34 -17.06 17.87
CA PHE A 30 -19.15 -18.51 17.82
C PHE A 30 -17.81 -18.97 18.42
N SER A 31 -16.95 -18.05 18.86
CA SER A 31 -15.60 -18.35 19.36
C SER A 31 -14.71 -19.11 18.36
N ILE A 32 -14.99 -18.98 17.05
CA ILE A 32 -14.25 -19.65 15.98
C ILE A 32 -13.27 -18.65 15.36
N GLY A 33 -11.98 -19.02 15.30
CA GLY A 33 -10.94 -18.27 14.60
C GLY A 33 -10.45 -19.00 13.34
N SER A 34 -10.08 -18.24 12.31
CA SER A 34 -9.46 -18.79 11.10
C SER A 34 -8.25 -17.97 10.70
N ILE A 35 -7.06 -18.59 10.80
CA ILE A 35 -5.78 -17.99 10.38
C ILE A 35 -5.80 -17.78 8.87
N ALA A 36 -6.20 -18.80 8.11
CA ALA A 36 -6.34 -18.71 6.64
C ALA A 36 -7.29 -17.58 6.22
N GLY A 37 -8.37 -17.33 6.98
CA GLY A 37 -9.26 -16.20 6.74
C GLY A 37 -8.59 -14.85 6.97
N GLN A 38 -7.80 -14.72 8.04
CA GLN A 38 -7.03 -13.49 8.31
C GLN A 38 -5.95 -13.25 7.25
N GLU A 39 -5.25 -14.29 6.82
CA GLU A 39 -4.30 -14.21 5.71
C GLU A 39 -4.99 -13.79 4.41
N ALA A 40 -6.17 -14.36 4.10
CA ALA A 40 -6.93 -13.97 2.92
C ALA A 40 -7.34 -12.48 2.95
N VAL A 41 -7.69 -11.91 4.11
CA VAL A 41 -7.93 -10.46 4.26
C VAL A 41 -6.66 -9.67 3.94
N GLN A 42 -5.50 -10.10 4.44
CA GLN A 42 -4.23 -9.45 4.16
C GLN A 42 -3.88 -9.48 2.67
N TRP A 43 -4.10 -10.61 1.99
CA TRP A 43 -3.88 -10.74 0.55
C TRP A 43 -4.84 -9.89 -0.29
N LEU A 44 -6.13 -9.82 0.09
CA LEU A 44 -7.10 -8.93 -0.54
C LEU A 44 -6.73 -7.46 -0.37
N HIS A 45 -6.24 -7.08 0.81
CA HIS A 45 -5.73 -5.73 1.07
C HIS A 45 -4.54 -5.40 0.16
N ALA A 46 -3.54 -6.30 0.08
CA ALA A 46 -2.38 -6.12 -0.78
C ALA A 46 -2.78 -5.97 -2.25
N LEU A 47 -3.72 -6.79 -2.73
CA LEU A 47 -4.28 -6.68 -4.08
C LEU A 47 -4.92 -5.31 -4.33
N ALA A 48 -5.80 -4.86 -3.43
CA ALA A 48 -6.47 -3.56 -3.55
C ALA A 48 -5.47 -2.40 -3.55
N PHE A 49 -4.45 -2.47 -2.67
CA PHE A 49 -3.40 -1.47 -2.58
C PHE A 49 -2.56 -1.40 -3.87
N LEU A 50 -2.12 -2.55 -4.40
CA LEU A 50 -1.32 -2.60 -5.63
C LEU A 50 -2.10 -2.08 -6.84
N LEU A 51 -3.38 -2.44 -6.95
CA LEU A 51 -4.26 -1.91 -8.00
C LEU A 51 -4.43 -0.39 -7.88
N GLY A 52 -4.65 0.13 -6.68
CA GLY A 52 -4.75 1.57 -6.42
C GLY A 52 -3.44 2.31 -6.72
N ALA A 53 -2.30 1.75 -6.32
CA ALA A 53 -0.98 2.29 -6.58
C ALA A 53 -0.70 2.41 -8.08
N SER A 54 -1.11 1.43 -8.89
CA SER A 54 -0.97 1.49 -10.36
C SER A 54 -1.75 2.66 -10.99
N VAL A 55 -2.92 2.99 -10.44
CA VAL A 55 -3.74 4.12 -10.89
C VAL A 55 -3.09 5.45 -10.47
N ALA A 56 -2.60 5.54 -9.24
CA ALA A 56 -1.88 6.71 -8.75
C ALA A 56 -0.59 6.99 -9.57
N LEU A 57 0.14 5.92 -9.92
CA LEU A 57 1.32 5.97 -10.77
C LEU A 57 0.99 6.51 -12.17
N ARG A 58 -0.10 6.03 -12.77
CA ARG A 58 -0.57 6.51 -14.09
C ARG A 58 -1.07 7.95 -14.07
N ALA A 59 -1.62 8.40 -12.95
CA ALA A 59 -2.07 9.77 -12.78
C ALA A 59 -0.91 10.76 -12.55
N ASP A 60 0.34 10.28 -12.53
CA ASP A 60 1.54 11.03 -12.18
C ASP A 60 1.38 11.79 -10.84
N ALA A 61 0.57 11.23 -9.94
CA ALA A 61 0.25 11.79 -8.63
C ALA A 61 1.36 11.56 -7.61
N HIS A 62 2.61 11.42 -8.09
CA HIS A 62 3.78 11.49 -7.22
C HIS A 62 3.83 12.88 -6.60
N VAL A 63 4.44 12.99 -5.42
CA VAL A 63 4.59 14.26 -4.70
C VAL A 63 5.48 15.20 -5.54
N ARG A 64 4.86 15.94 -6.46
CA ARG A 64 5.48 17.00 -7.24
C ARG A 64 5.49 18.26 -6.39
N ILE A 65 6.67 18.85 -6.23
CA ILE A 65 6.80 20.16 -5.60
C ILE A 65 6.45 21.22 -6.66
N ASP A 66 5.19 21.27 -7.09
CA ASP A 66 4.73 22.09 -8.23
C ASP A 66 5.09 23.57 -8.10
N ILE A 67 5.13 24.08 -6.87
CA ILE A 67 5.47 25.49 -6.56
C ILE A 67 6.92 25.82 -6.93
N LEU A 68 7.85 24.86 -6.81
CA LEU A 68 9.25 25.07 -7.13
C LEU A 68 9.54 24.90 -8.62
N GLN A 69 8.67 24.29 -9.41
CA GLN A 69 8.99 23.94 -10.81
C GLN A 69 8.87 25.11 -11.79
N GLN A 70 8.10 26.15 -11.46
CA GLN A 70 7.82 27.26 -12.39
C GLN A 70 9.04 28.17 -12.68
N ARG A 71 10.13 28.08 -11.90
CA ARG A 71 11.27 29.01 -11.98
C ARG A 71 12.61 28.38 -12.39
N TRP A 72 12.68 27.06 -12.63
CA TRP A 72 13.94 26.32 -12.73
C TRP A 72 14.10 25.66 -14.11
N LEU A 73 15.34 25.50 -14.59
CA LEU A 73 15.65 24.76 -15.82
C LEU A 73 15.25 23.28 -15.70
N THR A 74 14.94 22.65 -16.84
CA THR A 74 14.51 21.25 -16.94
C THR A 74 15.41 20.27 -16.16
N ARG A 75 16.74 20.45 -16.23
CA ARG A 75 17.69 19.60 -15.50
C ARG A 75 17.61 19.72 -13.98
N THR A 76 17.34 20.92 -13.45
CA THR A 76 17.25 21.12 -12.01
C THR A 76 15.90 20.64 -11.47
N ARG A 77 14.84 20.72 -12.29
CA ARG A 77 13.53 20.16 -11.97
C ARG A 77 13.59 18.64 -11.76
N GLU A 78 14.18 17.91 -12.70
CA GLU A 78 14.32 16.45 -12.61
C GLU A 78 15.16 16.02 -11.39
N LEU A 79 16.22 16.76 -11.07
CA LEU A 79 17.06 16.48 -9.90
C LEU A 79 16.29 16.71 -8.58
N ILE A 80 15.52 17.79 -8.48
CA ILE A 80 14.72 18.10 -7.28
C ILE A 80 13.60 17.05 -7.10
N GLU A 81 12.95 16.62 -8.18
CA GLU A 81 11.96 15.54 -8.14
C GLU A 81 12.59 14.23 -7.63
N LEU A 82 13.77 13.86 -8.14
CA LEU A 82 14.49 12.65 -7.71
C LEU A 82 14.91 12.73 -6.23
N ILE A 83 15.46 13.86 -5.80
CA ILE A 83 15.87 14.06 -4.40
C ILE A 83 14.66 14.05 -3.48
N GLY A 84 13.56 14.69 -3.86
CA GLY A 84 12.32 14.68 -3.08
C GLY A 84 11.75 13.27 -2.92
N LEU A 85 11.79 12.47 -4.00
CA LEU A 85 11.40 11.06 -3.97
C LEU A 85 12.31 10.24 -3.04
N LEU A 86 13.64 10.36 -3.18
CA LEU A 86 14.61 9.66 -2.33
C LEU A 86 14.48 10.05 -0.86
N ALA A 87 14.30 11.34 -0.57
CA ALA A 87 14.16 11.86 0.78
C ALA A 87 12.89 11.36 1.48
N LEU A 88 11.83 11.04 0.73
CA LEU A 88 10.61 10.43 1.28
C LEU A 88 10.72 8.90 1.35
N LEU A 89 11.31 8.27 0.33
CA LEU A 89 11.38 6.82 0.20
C LEU A 89 12.42 6.20 1.14
N LEU A 90 13.62 6.77 1.25
CA LEU A 90 14.70 6.26 2.11
C LEU A 90 14.32 6.13 3.59
N PRO A 91 13.74 7.14 4.27
CA PRO A 91 13.37 6.99 5.68
C PRO A 91 12.30 5.93 5.87
N PHE A 92 11.36 5.80 4.94
CA PHE A 92 10.36 4.72 4.97
C PHE A 92 11.03 3.34 4.84
N CYS A 93 11.95 3.16 3.89
CA CYS A 93 12.70 1.92 3.73
C CYS A 93 13.51 1.57 4.99
N VAL A 94 14.22 2.54 5.57
CA VAL A 94 14.98 2.36 6.81
C VAL A 94 14.07 1.95 7.96
N PHE A 95 12.91 2.60 8.10
CA PHE A 95 11.92 2.27 9.12
C PHE A 95 11.39 0.84 8.97
N VAL A 96 11.04 0.42 7.74
CA VAL A 96 10.57 -0.94 7.45
C VAL A 96 11.66 -1.96 7.80
N VAL A 97 12.90 -1.73 7.39
CA VAL A 97 14.04 -2.62 7.75
C VAL A 97 14.16 -2.73 9.26
N TRP A 98 14.13 -1.60 9.97
CA TRP A 98 14.29 -1.59 11.42
C TRP A 98 13.22 -2.41 12.15
N VAL A 99 11.94 -2.24 11.80
CA VAL A 99 10.84 -3.03 12.38
C VAL A 99 10.90 -4.50 11.97
N SER A 100 11.38 -4.79 10.77
CA SER A 100 11.44 -6.17 10.28
C SER A 100 12.55 -7.00 10.94
N LEU A 101 13.55 -6.38 11.58
CA LEU A 101 14.64 -7.10 12.24
C LEU A 101 14.13 -8.02 13.36
N ASP A 102 13.14 -7.57 14.14
CA ASP A 102 12.55 -8.38 15.22
C ASP A 102 11.82 -9.61 14.68
N TYR A 103 11.07 -9.43 13.58
CA TYR A 103 10.40 -10.53 12.87
C TYR A 103 11.41 -11.54 12.29
N VAL A 104 12.50 -11.04 11.69
CA VAL A 104 13.56 -11.91 11.16
C VAL A 104 14.19 -12.68 12.30
N ALA A 105 14.58 -12.02 13.40
CA ALA A 105 15.20 -12.69 14.56
C ALA A 105 14.31 -13.80 15.13
N ALA A 106 13.00 -13.55 15.25
CA ALA A 106 12.04 -14.54 15.73
C ALA A 106 11.81 -15.74 14.78
N SER A 107 12.17 -15.63 13.50
CA SER A 107 11.99 -16.72 12.53
C SER A 107 13.07 -17.82 12.61
N TRP A 108 14.18 -17.58 13.30
CA TRP A 108 15.30 -18.52 13.45
C TRP A 108 15.37 -19.20 14.83
N SER A 109 14.41 -18.93 15.72
CA SER A 109 14.26 -19.55 17.04
C SER A 109 13.02 -20.43 17.11
#